data_AF-A0A552J0Q9-F1
#
_entry.id   AF-A0A552J0Q9-F1
#
_cell.length_a   1.000
_cell.length_b   1.000
_cell.length_c   1.000
_cell.angle_alpha   90.00
_cell.angle_beta   90.00
_cell.angle_gamma   90.00
#
_symmetry.space_group_name_H-M   'P 1'
#
loop_
_entity.id
_entity.type
_entity.pdbx_description
1 polymer ?
#
loop_
_entity_poly.entity_id
_entity_poly.type
_entity_poly.pdbx_seq_one_letter_code
_entity_poly.pdbx_strand_id
1 'polypeptide(L)'
;MPKSLRFRQLTKELNRLKKQFLPRKFSEINDYSERQLALTFAHRVFAHAEIESYLEDRVWDTVLAAKNIWDNPGKAGRVLLCVIAFSGQEIEPPPDTINPLKGNKNVSLDKLKITKKIDIAIRCFKSVIAQNHGIKETNLLKLLLPIGIDSDDLDQVWLANMNNFGEERSQIAHSSAIKTKQPPGASHLCNK
;
A
#
# COMPACT_ATOMS: atom_id res chain seq x y z
N MET A 1 -0.16 -9.87 -24.66
CA MET A 1 -1.29 -9.89 -23.72
C MET A 1 -1.85 -8.48 -23.53
N PRO A 2 -3.18 -8.30 -23.44
CA PRO A 2 -3.77 -6.99 -23.17
C PRO A 2 -3.43 -6.52 -21.76
N LYS A 3 -2.95 -5.27 -21.63
CA LYS A 3 -2.60 -4.64 -20.35
C LYS A 3 -3.86 -4.07 -19.68
N SER A 4 -3.98 -4.24 -18.36
CA SER A 4 -5.11 -3.68 -17.59
C SER A 4 -5.19 -2.15 -17.74
N LEU A 5 -6.39 -1.58 -17.54
CA LEU A 5 -6.57 -0.12 -17.61
C LEU A 5 -5.68 0.61 -16.60
N ARG A 6 -5.66 0.15 -15.34
CA ARG A 6 -4.78 0.72 -14.30
C ARG A 6 -3.30 0.63 -14.66
N PHE A 7 -2.83 -0.47 -15.26
CA PHE A 7 -1.43 -0.59 -15.68
C PHE A 7 -1.07 0.38 -16.81
N ARG A 8 -1.99 0.59 -17.77
CA ARG A 8 -1.83 1.59 -18.82
C ARG A 8 -1.77 3.01 -18.24
N GLN A 9 -2.60 3.30 -17.23
CA GLN A 9 -2.58 4.58 -16.51
C GLN A 9 -1.25 4.78 -15.77
N LEU A 10 -0.80 3.81 -14.97
CA LEU A 10 0.51 3.85 -14.31
C LEU A 10 1.63 4.15 -15.31
N THR A 11 1.66 3.40 -16.42
CA THR A 11 2.69 3.59 -17.46
C THR A 11 2.63 4.99 -18.06
N LYS A 12 1.43 5.53 -18.31
CA LYS A 12 1.24 6.88 -18.83
C LYS A 12 1.74 7.93 -17.83
N GLU A 13 1.39 7.80 -16.56
CA GLU A 13 1.77 8.75 -15.52
C GLU A 13 3.26 8.72 -15.23
N LEU A 14 3.88 7.53 -15.11
CA LEU A 14 5.33 7.43 -14.96
C LEU A 14 6.09 8.06 -16.14
N ASN A 15 5.60 7.88 -17.37
CA ASN A 15 6.19 8.53 -18.55
C ASN A 15 6.00 10.05 -18.53
N ARG A 16 4.84 10.54 -18.08
CA ARG A 16 4.60 11.98 -17.91
C ARG A 16 5.55 12.56 -16.87
N LEU A 17 5.65 11.95 -15.69
CA LEU A 17 6.54 12.35 -14.62
C LEU A 17 8.01 12.34 -15.07
N LYS A 18 8.43 11.30 -15.80
CA LYS A 18 9.77 11.22 -16.37
C LYS A 18 10.07 12.41 -17.29
N LYS A 19 9.16 12.72 -18.21
CA LYS A 19 9.31 13.85 -19.14
C LYS A 19 9.29 15.21 -18.46
N GLN A 20 8.53 15.33 -17.37
CA GLN A 20 8.34 16.59 -16.66
C GLN A 20 9.50 16.93 -15.72
N PHE A 21 10.08 15.91 -15.07
CA PHE A 21 11.00 16.13 -13.96
C PHE A 21 12.45 15.68 -14.24
N LEU A 22 12.67 14.71 -15.12
CA LEU A 22 14.04 14.25 -15.43
C LEU A 22 14.63 15.02 -16.62
N PRO A 23 15.96 15.22 -16.64
CA PRO A 23 16.63 15.85 -17.77
C PRO A 23 16.49 14.98 -19.03
N ARG A 24 16.44 15.64 -20.20
CA ARG A 24 16.41 14.92 -21.50
C ARG A 24 17.72 14.23 -21.82
N LYS A 25 18.83 14.78 -21.35
CA LYS A 25 20.19 14.23 -21.44
C LYS A 25 20.78 14.21 -20.03
N PHE A 26 21.24 13.04 -19.62
CA PHE A 26 21.95 12.88 -18.35
C PHE A 26 23.40 13.34 -18.51
N SER A 27 23.95 13.96 -17.47
CA SER A 27 25.35 14.38 -17.47
C SER A 27 26.24 13.14 -17.29
N GLU A 28 27.21 12.96 -18.18
CA GLU A 28 28.22 11.90 -18.11
C GLU A 28 29.21 12.12 -16.94
N ILE A 29 29.45 13.39 -16.58
CA ILE A 29 30.34 13.80 -15.49
C ILE A 29 29.61 14.11 -14.18
N ASN A 30 28.32 13.75 -14.07
CA ASN A 30 27.48 14.03 -12.91
C ASN A 30 27.34 15.52 -12.53
N ASP A 31 27.45 16.44 -13.51
CA ASP A 31 27.22 17.87 -13.33
C ASP A 31 25.72 18.18 -13.46
N TYR A 32 25.07 18.43 -12.31
CA TYR A 32 23.66 18.77 -12.23
C TYR A 32 23.45 20.01 -11.36
N SER A 33 22.69 20.97 -11.88
CA SER A 33 22.24 22.13 -11.09
C SER A 33 21.34 21.72 -9.92
N GLU A 34 21.30 22.53 -8.87
CA GLU A 34 20.41 22.33 -7.72
C GLU A 34 18.94 22.15 -8.14
N ARG A 35 18.50 22.91 -9.16
CA ARG A 35 17.16 22.77 -9.72
C ARG A 35 16.93 21.40 -10.33
N GLN A 36 17.89 20.86 -11.08
CA GLN A 36 17.77 19.52 -11.68
C GLN A 36 17.74 18.42 -10.61
N LEU A 37 18.53 18.57 -9.55
CA LEU A 37 18.50 17.66 -8.40
C LEU A 37 17.14 17.71 -7.70
N ALA A 38 16.62 18.91 -7.42
CA ALA A 38 15.29 19.09 -6.82
C ALA A 38 14.16 18.51 -7.67
N LEU A 39 14.20 18.68 -9.00
CA LEU A 39 13.23 18.07 -9.91
C LEU A 39 13.35 16.53 -9.92
N THR A 40 14.57 15.99 -9.88
CA THR A 40 14.79 14.54 -9.79
C THR A 40 14.24 13.96 -8.48
N PHE A 41 14.38 14.69 -7.38
CA PHE A 41 13.76 14.33 -6.10
C PHE A 41 12.23 14.33 -6.19
N ALA A 42 11.65 15.36 -6.80
CA ALA A 42 10.21 15.40 -7.06
C ALA A 42 9.76 14.21 -7.92
N HIS A 43 10.50 13.86 -8.97
CA HIS A 43 10.23 12.68 -9.79
C HIS A 43 10.14 11.42 -8.94
N ARG A 44 11.14 11.17 -8.08
CA ARG A 44 11.19 10.00 -7.22
C ARG A 44 9.98 9.92 -6.28
N VAL A 45 9.62 11.03 -5.63
CA VAL A 45 8.46 11.10 -4.72
C VAL A 45 7.15 10.82 -5.45
N PHE A 46 6.92 11.45 -6.61
CA PHE A 46 5.68 11.23 -7.37
C PHE A 46 5.62 9.84 -7.99
N ALA A 47 6.74 9.33 -8.54
CA ALA A 47 6.77 7.98 -9.10
C ALA A 47 6.51 6.91 -8.02
N HIS A 48 7.03 7.10 -6.81
CA HIS A 48 6.71 6.24 -5.68
C HIS A 48 5.20 6.22 -5.39
N ALA A 49 4.58 7.41 -5.26
CA ALA A 49 3.15 7.51 -4.98
C ALA A 49 2.27 6.89 -6.08
N GLU A 50 2.67 7.01 -7.35
CA GLU A 50 1.95 6.38 -8.47
C GLU A 50 2.04 4.85 -8.42
N ILE A 51 3.21 4.29 -8.10
CA ILE A 51 3.40 2.83 -8.00
C ILE A 51 2.62 2.28 -6.81
N GLU A 52 2.69 2.97 -5.67
CA GLU A 52 1.93 2.66 -4.46
C GLU A 52 0.41 2.61 -4.74
N SER A 53 -0.15 3.70 -5.26
CA SER A 53 -1.56 3.78 -5.62
C SER A 53 -1.97 2.70 -6.62
N TYR A 54 -1.12 2.38 -7.60
CA TYR A 54 -1.40 1.28 -8.52
C TYR A 54 -1.51 -0.07 -7.80
N LEU A 55 -0.58 -0.39 -6.90
CA LEU A 55 -0.59 -1.67 -6.18
C LEU A 55 -1.81 -1.78 -5.25
N GLU A 56 -2.12 -0.70 -4.52
CA GLU A 56 -3.28 -0.62 -3.64
C GLU A 56 -4.59 -0.87 -4.40
N ASP A 57 -4.77 -0.20 -5.54
CA ASP A 57 -5.95 -0.39 -6.39
C ASP A 57 -6.03 -1.81 -6.95
N ARG A 58 -4.90 -2.37 -7.41
CA ARG A 58 -4.88 -3.72 -7.99
C ARG A 58 -5.22 -4.79 -6.97
N VAL A 59 -4.74 -4.64 -5.75
CA VAL A 59 -5.05 -5.52 -4.63
C VAL A 59 -6.53 -5.37 -4.26
N TRP A 60 -7.03 -4.14 -4.15
CA TRP A 60 -8.43 -3.88 -3.83
C TRP A 60 -9.40 -4.42 -4.89
N ASP A 61 -9.13 -4.18 -6.17
CA ASP A 61 -9.90 -4.74 -7.29
C ASP A 61 -9.97 -6.27 -7.23
N THR A 62 -8.87 -6.92 -6.83
CA THR A 62 -8.79 -8.38 -6.73
C THR A 62 -9.69 -8.91 -5.62
N VAL A 63 -9.74 -8.21 -4.48
CA VAL A 63 -10.65 -8.54 -3.38
C VAL A 63 -12.10 -8.29 -3.76
N LEU A 64 -12.40 -7.18 -4.44
CA LEU A 64 -13.75 -6.89 -4.92
C LEU A 64 -14.24 -7.94 -5.92
N ALA A 65 -13.38 -8.37 -6.85
CA ALA A 65 -13.70 -9.46 -7.77
C ALA A 65 -14.02 -10.75 -7.01
N ALA A 66 -13.22 -11.11 -6.00
CA ALA A 66 -13.47 -12.28 -5.16
C ALA A 66 -14.77 -12.16 -4.36
N LYS A 67 -15.08 -10.98 -3.82
CA LYS A 67 -16.34 -10.70 -3.12
C LYS A 67 -17.54 -10.80 -4.05
N ASN A 68 -17.44 -10.29 -5.27
CA ASN A 68 -18.52 -10.40 -6.26
C ASN A 68 -18.81 -11.87 -6.61
N ILE A 69 -17.78 -12.72 -6.73
CA ILE A 69 -17.94 -14.17 -6.94
C ILE A 69 -18.59 -14.84 -5.72
N TRP A 70 -18.25 -14.40 -4.51
CA TRP A 70 -18.94 -14.88 -3.30
C TRP A 70 -20.41 -14.46 -3.31
N ASP A 71 -20.72 -13.21 -3.62
CA ASP A 71 -22.10 -12.73 -3.64
C ASP A 71 -22.93 -13.38 -4.76
N ASN A 72 -22.29 -13.70 -5.89
CA ASN A 72 -22.89 -14.39 -7.04
C ASN A 72 -21.79 -15.20 -7.76
N PRO A 73 -21.66 -16.54 -7.65
CA PRO A 73 -22.65 -17.57 -7.30
C PRO A 73 -22.49 -18.25 -5.92
N GLY A 74 -21.88 -17.62 -4.90
CA GLY A 74 -21.73 -18.25 -3.57
C GLY A 74 -20.42 -19.02 -3.37
N LYS A 75 -19.42 -18.86 -4.24
CA LYS A 75 -18.17 -19.63 -4.19
C LYS A 75 -17.05 -18.83 -3.52
N ALA A 76 -16.48 -19.39 -2.46
CA ALA A 76 -15.26 -18.84 -1.85
C ALA A 76 -14.03 -19.32 -2.65
N GLY A 77 -13.33 -18.36 -3.28
CA GLY A 77 -12.05 -18.62 -3.96
C GLY A 77 -10.84 -18.42 -3.03
N ARG A 78 -9.64 -18.78 -3.52
CA ARG A 78 -8.35 -18.63 -2.79
C ARG A 78 -8.18 -17.25 -2.17
N VAL A 79 -8.43 -16.18 -2.93
CA VAL A 79 -8.31 -14.79 -2.45
C VAL A 79 -9.13 -14.55 -1.19
N LEU A 80 -10.40 -14.96 -1.18
CA LEU A 80 -11.27 -14.71 -0.04
C LEU A 80 -10.85 -15.49 1.20
N LEU A 81 -10.42 -16.74 1.01
CA LEU A 81 -9.86 -17.57 2.09
C LEU A 81 -8.60 -16.93 2.69
N CYS A 82 -7.69 -16.44 1.86
CA CYS A 82 -6.50 -15.72 2.31
C CYS A 82 -6.87 -14.43 3.05
N VAL A 83 -7.79 -13.61 2.53
CA VAL A 83 -8.22 -12.37 3.21
C VAL A 83 -8.79 -12.67 4.60
N ILE A 84 -9.58 -13.75 4.74
CA ILE A 84 -10.10 -14.18 6.03
C ILE A 84 -8.96 -14.65 6.94
N ALA A 85 -8.05 -15.51 6.44
CA ALA A 85 -6.93 -16.05 7.21
C ALA A 85 -5.99 -14.95 7.72
N PHE A 86 -5.73 -13.93 6.91
CA PHE A 86 -4.90 -12.77 7.27
C PHE A 86 -5.66 -11.63 7.95
N SER A 87 -6.97 -11.78 8.21
CA SER A 87 -7.78 -10.72 8.82
C SER A 87 -7.50 -10.50 10.31
N GLY A 88 -6.78 -11.41 10.96
CA GLY A 88 -6.57 -11.41 12.41
C GLY A 88 -7.82 -11.74 13.23
N GLN A 89 -8.90 -12.19 12.59
CA GLN A 89 -10.09 -12.65 13.31
C GLN A 89 -9.79 -13.97 14.04
N GLU A 90 -10.01 -13.98 15.33
CA GLU A 90 -9.92 -15.20 16.13
C GLU A 90 -11.08 -16.15 15.80
N ILE A 91 -10.77 -17.45 15.77
CA ILE A 91 -11.78 -18.50 15.66
C ILE A 91 -12.41 -18.67 17.04
N GLU A 92 -13.46 -17.90 17.31
CA GLU A 92 -14.33 -18.16 18.46
C GLU A 92 -14.98 -19.54 18.30
N PRO A 93 -15.10 -20.34 19.38
CA PRO A 93 -15.80 -21.61 19.32
C PRO A 93 -17.25 -21.38 18.85
N PRO A 94 -17.80 -22.27 18.01
CA PRO A 94 -19.18 -22.15 17.58
C PRO A 94 -20.11 -22.24 18.81
N PRO A 95 -21.24 -21.53 18.82
CA PRO A 95 -22.20 -21.66 19.89
C PRO A 95 -22.79 -23.08 19.90
N ASP A 96 -23.13 -23.58 21.09
CA ASP A 96 -23.75 -24.91 21.27
C ASP A 96 -25.12 -25.04 20.58
N THR A 97 -25.76 -23.91 20.25
CA THR A 97 -27.06 -23.87 19.56
C THR A 97 -27.12 -22.72 18.55
N ILE A 98 -27.87 -22.93 17.46
CA ILE A 98 -28.13 -21.90 16.44
C ILE A 98 -28.99 -20.76 17.01
N ASN A 99 -29.87 -21.09 17.96
CA ASN A 99 -30.70 -20.14 18.70
C ASN A 99 -30.26 -20.17 20.17
N PRO A 100 -29.47 -19.21 20.66
CA PRO A 100 -29.08 -19.16 22.06
C PRO A 100 -30.35 -18.93 22.92
N LEU A 101 -30.89 -20.02 23.47
CA LEU A 101 -31.99 -19.97 24.41
C LEU A 101 -31.48 -19.30 25.68
N LYS A 102 -31.97 -18.08 25.94
CA LYS A 102 -31.92 -17.33 27.21
C LYS A 102 -30.87 -17.84 28.22
N GLY A 103 -29.67 -17.28 28.18
CA GLY A 103 -28.67 -17.61 29.20
C GLY A 103 -27.44 -16.71 29.20
N ASN A 104 -26.92 -16.34 28.03
CA ASN A 104 -25.82 -15.38 27.94
C ASN A 104 -26.19 -14.23 26.99
N LYS A 105 -26.26 -13.03 27.56
CA LYS A 105 -26.35 -11.80 26.78
C LYS A 105 -25.13 -11.74 25.83
N ASN A 106 -25.38 -11.43 24.56
CA ASN A 106 -24.48 -10.74 23.62
C ASN A 106 -23.76 -11.53 22.49
N VAL A 107 -24.17 -12.73 22.09
CA VAL A 107 -23.79 -13.21 20.74
C VAL A 107 -24.86 -12.76 19.75
N SER A 108 -24.65 -11.60 19.12
CA SER A 108 -25.52 -11.14 18.03
C SER A 108 -25.57 -12.21 16.93
N LEU A 109 -26.78 -12.55 16.46
CA LEU A 109 -26.96 -13.47 15.33
C LEU A 109 -26.15 -13.05 14.08
N ASP A 110 -25.82 -11.76 13.97
CA ASP A 110 -24.96 -11.26 12.90
C ASP A 110 -23.49 -11.70 13.04
N LYS A 111 -23.00 -12.05 14.23
CA LYS A 111 -21.67 -12.65 14.42
C LYS A 111 -21.58 -14.09 13.87
N LEU A 112 -22.72 -14.77 13.76
CA LEU A 112 -22.81 -16.15 13.26
C LEU A 112 -22.92 -16.22 11.73
N LYS A 113 -23.23 -15.10 11.06
CA LYS A 113 -23.35 -15.07 9.60
C LYS A 113 -21.97 -15.05 8.95
N ILE A 114 -21.66 -16.07 8.16
CA ILE A 114 -20.42 -16.18 7.38
C ILE A 114 -20.18 -14.91 6.53
N THR A 115 -21.23 -14.40 5.87
CA THR A 115 -21.15 -13.16 5.08
C THR A 115 -20.69 -11.96 5.93
N LYS A 116 -21.11 -11.86 7.19
CA LYS A 116 -20.67 -10.78 8.08
C LYS A 116 -19.20 -10.93 8.47
N LYS A 117 -18.72 -12.15 8.72
CA LYS A 117 -17.28 -12.41 8.95
C LYS A 117 -16.44 -12.03 7.74
N ILE A 118 -16.91 -12.36 6.53
CA ILE A 118 -16.31 -11.93 5.27
C ILE A 118 -16.27 -10.41 5.16
N ASP A 119 -17.39 -9.73 5.39
CA ASP A 119 -17.47 -8.26 5.32
C ASP A 119 -16.55 -7.58 6.35
N ILE A 120 -16.39 -8.16 7.55
CA ILE A 120 -15.43 -7.68 8.54
C ILE A 120 -14.01 -7.87 8.02
N ALA A 121 -13.66 -9.06 7.50
CA ALA A 121 -12.31 -9.35 7.00
C ALA A 121 -11.91 -8.40 5.86
N ILE A 122 -12.82 -8.18 4.89
CA ILE A 122 -12.62 -7.24 3.79
C ILE A 122 -12.45 -5.81 4.30
N ARG A 123 -13.24 -5.38 5.29
CA ARG A 123 -13.09 -4.04 5.90
C ARG A 123 -11.76 -3.88 6.62
N CYS A 124 -11.34 -4.88 7.40
CA CYS A 124 -10.03 -4.89 8.05
C CYS A 124 -8.92 -4.75 7.01
N PHE A 125 -8.98 -5.55 5.94
CA PHE A 125 -7.97 -5.51 4.89
C PHE A 125 -8.00 -4.18 4.11
N LYS A 126 -9.18 -3.60 3.85
CA LYS A 126 -9.29 -2.25 3.27
C LYS A 126 -8.59 -1.20 4.14
N SER A 127 -8.70 -1.30 5.46
CA SER A 127 -7.97 -0.42 6.37
C SER A 127 -6.46 -0.61 6.31
N VAL A 128 -5.96 -1.84 6.07
CA VAL A 128 -4.54 -2.12 5.84
C VAL A 128 -4.06 -1.45 4.55
N ILE A 129 -4.84 -1.59 3.46
CA ILE A 129 -4.54 -0.94 2.17
C ILE A 129 -4.48 0.59 2.34
N ALA A 130 -5.47 1.19 3.01
CA ALA A 130 -5.53 2.64 3.20
C ALA A 130 -4.42 3.23 4.11
N GLN A 131 -3.82 2.39 4.96
CA GLN A 131 -2.71 2.76 5.84
C GLN A 131 -1.35 2.36 5.25
N ASN A 132 -1.33 1.88 4.00
CA ASN A 132 -0.09 1.63 3.33
C ASN A 132 0.56 2.98 2.93
N HIS A 133 1.86 3.09 3.22
CA HIS A 133 2.64 4.32 3.10
C HIS A 133 4.03 4.03 2.50
N GLY A 134 4.08 3.10 1.57
CA GLY A 134 5.33 2.58 1.06
C GLY A 134 5.17 1.50 0.00
N ILE A 135 6.29 1.25 -0.65
CA ILE A 135 6.46 0.16 -1.63
C ILE A 135 7.63 -0.76 -1.27
N LYS A 136 8.14 -0.66 -0.03
CA LYS A 136 9.17 -1.56 0.49
C LYS A 136 8.59 -2.96 0.67
N GLU A 137 9.44 -3.96 0.81
CA GLU A 137 9.05 -5.36 0.98
C GLU A 137 8.00 -5.55 2.07
N THR A 138 8.18 -4.95 3.25
CA THR A 138 7.20 -5.05 4.34
C THR A 138 5.84 -4.43 3.99
N ASN A 139 5.80 -3.41 3.14
CA ASN A 139 4.57 -2.83 2.61
C ASN A 139 3.93 -3.76 1.58
N LEU A 140 4.73 -4.26 0.64
CA LEU A 140 4.28 -5.15 -0.42
C LEU A 140 3.72 -6.46 0.14
N LEU A 141 4.40 -7.10 1.10
CA LEU A 141 3.93 -8.34 1.72
C LEU A 141 2.59 -8.14 2.45
N LYS A 142 2.38 -6.98 3.11
CA LYS A 142 1.08 -6.64 3.74
C LYS A 142 -0.05 -6.54 2.73
N LEU A 143 0.24 -6.19 1.47
CA LEU A 143 -0.76 -6.09 0.41
C LEU A 143 -0.95 -7.41 -0.36
N LEU A 144 0.13 -8.17 -0.59
CA LEU A 144 0.15 -9.30 -1.51
C LEU A 144 -0.20 -10.65 -0.82
N LEU A 145 0.30 -10.89 0.40
CA LEU A 145 0.00 -12.13 1.12
C LEU A 145 -1.51 -12.31 1.36
N PRO A 146 -2.28 -11.28 1.77
CA PRO A 146 -3.71 -11.45 2.02
C PRO A 146 -4.53 -11.73 0.76
N ILE A 147 -4.03 -11.45 -0.44
CA ILE A 147 -4.68 -11.87 -1.69
C ILE A 147 -4.16 -13.21 -2.23
N GLY A 148 -3.27 -13.86 -1.49
CA GLY A 148 -2.79 -15.21 -1.78
C GLY A 148 -1.61 -15.27 -2.74
N ILE A 149 -0.84 -14.19 -2.89
CA ILE A 149 0.47 -14.23 -3.57
C ILE A 149 1.51 -14.51 -2.50
N ASP A 150 2.26 -15.60 -2.63
CA ASP A 150 3.25 -16.01 -1.63
C ASP A 150 4.54 -15.19 -1.76
N SER A 151 5.37 -15.16 -0.72
CA SER A 151 6.70 -14.53 -0.80
C SER A 151 7.58 -15.18 -1.85
N ASP A 152 7.43 -16.50 -2.03
CA ASP A 152 8.19 -17.29 -3.00
C ASP A 152 7.77 -16.99 -4.45
N ASP A 153 6.59 -16.41 -4.66
CA ASP A 153 6.11 -15.96 -5.98
C ASP A 153 6.74 -14.61 -6.39
N LEU A 154 7.49 -13.95 -5.50
CA LEU A 154 8.05 -12.63 -5.72
C LEU A 154 9.52 -12.70 -6.15
N ASP A 155 9.82 -12.01 -7.25
CA ASP A 155 11.20 -11.86 -7.71
C ASP A 155 12.04 -11.06 -6.69
N GLN A 156 13.09 -11.70 -6.16
CA GLN A 156 13.93 -11.12 -5.11
C GLN A 156 14.69 -9.87 -5.60
N VAL A 157 15.09 -9.84 -6.88
CA VAL A 157 15.78 -8.68 -7.46
C VAL A 157 14.84 -7.48 -7.53
N TRP A 158 13.59 -7.70 -7.93
CA TRP A 158 12.55 -6.69 -7.93
C TRP A 158 12.26 -6.17 -6.53
N LEU A 159 12.12 -7.05 -5.53
CA LEU A 159 11.94 -6.64 -4.13
C LEU A 159 13.10 -5.79 -3.61
N ALA A 160 14.34 -6.17 -3.91
CA ALA A 160 15.52 -5.39 -3.55
C ALA A 160 15.51 -3.99 -4.21
N ASN A 161 15.15 -3.91 -5.48
CA ASN A 161 15.01 -2.63 -6.19
C ASN A 161 13.93 -1.74 -5.57
N MET A 162 12.79 -2.32 -5.18
CA MET A 162 11.68 -1.60 -4.53
C MET A 162 12.06 -1.09 -3.14
N ASN A 163 12.78 -1.90 -2.36
CA ASN A 163 13.35 -1.50 -1.06
C ASN A 163 14.29 -0.30 -1.21
N ASN A 164 15.26 -0.39 -2.13
CA ASN A 164 16.21 0.69 -2.40
C ASN A 164 15.49 1.96 -2.84
N PHE A 165 14.56 1.85 -3.79
CA PHE A 165 13.81 2.99 -4.31
C PHE A 165 12.94 3.66 -3.21
N GLY A 166 12.31 2.86 -2.34
CA GLY A 166 11.56 3.36 -1.18
C GLY A 166 12.45 4.02 -0.11
N GLU A 167 13.64 3.49 0.13
CA GLU A 167 14.61 4.06 1.07
C GLU A 167 15.17 5.40 0.59
N GLU A 168 15.58 5.45 -0.67
CA GLU A 168 16.06 6.65 -1.33
C GLU A 168 15.05 7.81 -1.28
N ARG A 169 13.75 7.50 -1.40
CA ARG A 169 12.67 8.49 -1.19
C ARG A 169 12.64 9.00 0.25
N SER A 170 12.72 8.11 1.23
CA SER A 170 12.72 8.49 2.66
C SER A 170 13.92 9.35 3.03
N GLN A 171 15.11 9.02 2.54
CA GLN A 171 16.33 9.80 2.78
C GLN A 171 16.17 11.24 2.28
N ILE A 172 15.64 11.45 1.07
CA ILE A 172 15.37 12.78 0.52
C ILE A 172 14.39 13.57 1.39
N ALA A 173 13.31 12.93 1.85
CA ALA A 173 12.30 13.57 2.69
C ALA A 173 12.90 14.05 4.03
N HIS A 174 13.77 13.24 4.65
CA HIS A 174 14.46 13.59 5.89
C HIS A 174 15.53 14.67 5.68
N SER A 175 16.36 14.58 4.64
CA SER A 175 17.40 15.58 4.36
C SER A 175 16.81 16.96 4.01
N SER A 176 15.65 17.00 3.37
CA SER A 176 14.95 18.26 3.04
C SER A 176 14.33 18.90 4.29
N ALA A 177 13.76 18.10 5.20
CA ALA A 177 13.18 18.58 6.46
C ALA A 177 14.23 19.10 7.45
N ILE A 178 15.43 18.50 7.47
CA ILE A 178 16.55 18.94 8.32
C ILE A 178 17.09 20.30 7.85
N LYS A 179 17.13 20.57 6.54
CA LYS A 179 17.53 21.87 6.00
C LYS A 179 16.53 23.00 6.27
N THR A 180 15.28 22.68 6.63
CA THR A 180 14.24 23.69 6.97
C THR A 180 14.15 24.04 8.46
N LYS A 181 15.03 23.52 9.32
CA LYS A 181 15.05 23.85 10.76
C LYS A 181 16.34 24.57 11.19
N GLN A 182 16.65 25.72 10.59
CA GLN A 182 17.43 26.76 11.26
C GLN A 182 16.93 28.15 10.81
N PRO A 183 16.25 28.92 11.68
CA PRO A 183 16.10 30.35 11.49
C PRO A 183 17.48 31.01 11.67
N PRO A 184 17.88 31.96 10.80
CA PRO A 184 19.10 32.73 11.02
C PRO A 184 18.92 33.68 12.21
N GLY A 185 19.76 33.51 13.23
CA GLY A 185 20.24 34.56 14.13
C GLY A 185 19.23 35.29 15.01
N ALA A 186 19.22 34.95 16.30
CA ALA A 186 18.94 35.92 17.36
C ALA A 186 20.08 35.88 18.39
N SER A 187 21.29 36.23 17.94
CA SER A 187 22.37 36.68 18.83
C SER A 187 22.62 38.15 18.53
N HIS A 188 21.87 39.02 19.19
CA HIS A 188 22.24 40.38 19.62
C HIS A 188 20.99 41.06 20.17
N LEU A 189 20.97 41.24 21.50
CA LEU A 189 20.38 42.37 22.26
C LEU A 189 19.96 41.88 23.66
N CYS A 190 20.92 41.84 24.59
CA CYS A 190 20.80 42.58 25.85
C CYS A 190 22.12 42.43 26.64
N ASN A 191 23.00 43.41 26.46
CA ASN A 191 23.86 43.88 27.54
C ASN A 191 23.10 45.01 28.22
N LYS A 192 22.66 44.79 29.46
CA LYS A 192 22.70 45.71 30.61
C LYS A 192 22.03 45.06 31.81
#